data_AF-A0A318TZU9-F1
#
_entry.id   AF-A0A318TZU9-F1
#
_cell.length_a   1.000
_cell.length_b   1.000
_cell.length_c   1.000
_cell.angle_alpha   90.00
_cell.angle_beta   90.00
_cell.angle_gamma   90.00
#
_symmetry.space_group_name_H-M   'P 1'
#
loop_
_entity.id
_entity.type
_entity.pdbx_description
1 polymer ?
#
loop_
_entity_poly.entity_id
_entity_poly.type
_entity_poly.pdbx_seq_one_letter_code
_entity_poly.pdbx_strand_id
1 'polypeptide(L)' 'MTDQQSRPGSPDHPRRRSTQSIADRLALDALYEIAKTFASAPDPVAEVPQIFNVLSSFLDLRHGVLALLAEP' A
#
# COMPACT_ATOMS: atom_id res chain seq x y z
N MET A 1 8.67 23.52 -51.03
CA MET A 1 8.15 24.21 -49.84
C MET A 1 6.91 23.44 -49.38
N THR A 2 7.13 22.27 -48.77
CA THR A 2 7.19 21.98 -47.32
C THR A 2 5.81 21.86 -46.69
N ASP A 3 5.54 20.61 -46.32
CA ASP A 3 4.45 20.04 -45.55
C ASP A 3 4.03 20.88 -44.32
N GLN A 4 2.73 20.98 -44.10
CA GLN A 4 2.16 21.13 -42.76
C GLN A 4 1.10 20.05 -42.53
N GLN A 5 1.58 18.85 -42.21
CA GLN A 5 0.81 17.84 -41.48
C GLN A 5 0.70 18.28 -40.02
N SER A 6 -0.46 18.82 -39.65
CA SER A 6 -0.84 19.08 -38.27
C SER A 6 -0.98 17.74 -37.53
N ARG A 7 -0.01 17.42 -36.67
CA ARG A 7 -0.06 16.27 -35.76
C ARG A 7 -1.11 16.52 -34.67
N PRO A 8 -2.01 15.57 -34.35
CA PRO A 8 -2.74 15.63 -33.09
C PRO A 8 -1.77 15.23 -31.97
N GLY A 9 -1.35 16.22 -31.18
CA GLY A 9 -0.58 16.01 -29.96
C GLY A 9 -1.47 15.35 -28.89
N SER A 10 -1.08 14.12 -28.55
CA SER A 10 -1.27 13.33 -27.32
C SER A 10 -2.41 13.68 -26.34
N PRO A 11 -3.20 12.67 -25.89
CA PRO A 11 -4.15 12.87 -24.81
C PRO A 11 -3.42 13.08 -23.48
N ASP A 12 -3.71 14.21 -22.82
CA ASP A 12 -3.48 14.38 -21.39
C ASP A 12 -4.07 13.17 -20.64
N HIS A 13 -3.30 12.58 -19.73
CA HIS A 13 -3.71 11.42 -18.94
C HIS A 13 -4.21 11.86 -17.54
N PRO A 14 -5.48 12.25 -17.36
CA PRO A 14 -6.03 12.56 -16.04
C PRO A 14 -6.28 11.31 -15.17
N ARG A 15 -6.25 10.10 -15.76
CA ARG A 15 -6.58 8.84 -15.06
C ARG A 15 -5.54 8.37 -14.04
N ARG A 16 -4.27 8.74 -14.20
CA ARG A 16 -3.18 8.20 -13.35
C ARG A 16 -3.21 8.79 -11.93
N ARG A 17 -3.69 10.03 -11.78
CA ARG A 17 -3.76 10.72 -10.48
C ARG A 17 -4.90 10.21 -9.60
N SER A 18 -6.04 9.85 -10.20
CA SER A 18 -7.20 9.35 -9.44
C SER A 18 -6.94 7.94 -8.89
N THR A 19 -6.36 7.04 -9.68
CA THR A 19 -6.03 5.68 -9.22
C THR A 19 -4.99 5.68 -8.11
N GLN A 20 -3.99 6.57 -8.20
CA GLN A 20 -3.00 6.76 -7.13
C GLN A 20 -3.67 7.24 -5.84
N SER A 21 -4.56 8.24 -5.92
CA SER A 21 -5.27 8.75 -4.74
C SER A 21 -6.16 7.72 -4.04
N ILE A 22 -6.69 6.75 -4.78
CA ILE A 22 -7.49 5.64 -4.23
C ILE A 22 -6.57 4.64 -3.53
N ALA A 23 -5.45 4.27 -4.17
CA ALA A 23 -4.46 3.38 -3.56
C ALA A 23 -3.90 3.96 -2.26
N ASP A 24 -3.59 5.25 -2.23
CA ASP A 24 -3.07 5.94 -1.06
C ASP A 24 -4.10 5.95 0.10
N ARG A 25 -5.38 6.16 -0.21
CA ARG A 25 -6.46 6.07 0.79
C ARG A 25 -6.61 4.65 1.36
N LEU A 26 -6.61 3.64 0.50
CA LEU A 26 -6.70 2.24 0.92
C LEU A 26 -5.51 1.83 1.80
N ALA A 27 -4.31 2.31 1.48
CA ALA A 27 -3.13 2.09 2.31
C ALA A 27 -3.27 2.78 3.67
N LEU A 28 -3.79 4.01 3.70
CA LEU A 28 -4.01 4.76 4.93
C LEU A 28 -5.07 4.09 5.83
N ASP A 29 -6.16 3.60 5.24
CA ASP A 29 -7.22 2.86 5.94
C ASP A 29 -6.67 1.56 6.54
N ALA A 30 -5.85 0.82 5.78
CA ALA A 30 -5.20 -0.39 6.27
C ALA A 30 -4.25 -0.10 7.44
N LEU A 31 -3.44 0.97 7.34
CA LEU A 31 -2.55 1.40 8.43
C LEU A 31 -3.34 1.82 9.68
N TYR A 32 -4.45 2.54 9.49
CA TYR A 32 -5.31 2.95 10.60
C TYR A 32 -5.91 1.74 11.33
N GLU A 33 -6.45 0.77 10.60
CA GLU A 33 -7.02 -0.44 11.22
C GLU A 33 -5.93 -1.28 11.91
N ILE A 34 -4.74 -1.41 11.32
CA ILE A 34 -3.59 -2.07 11.98
C ILE A 34 -3.24 -1.37 13.30
N ALA A 35 -3.11 -0.04 13.28
CA ALA A 35 -2.77 0.74 14.47
C ALA A 35 -3.85 0.61 15.57
N LYS A 36 -5.12 0.61 15.18
CA LYS A 36 -6.25 0.43 16.08
C LYS A 36 -6.29 -0.96 16.71
N THR A 37 -6.01 -2.01 15.94
CA THR A 37 -5.85 -3.38 16.48
C THR A 37 -4.74 -3.42 17.53
N PHE A 38 -3.55 -2.91 17.20
CA PHE A 38 -2.42 -2.85 18.13
C PHE A 38 -2.75 -2.09 19.42
N ALA A 39 -3.40 -0.94 19.32
CA ALA A 39 -3.69 -0.08 20.46
C ALA A 39 -4.75 -0.68 21.42
N SER A 40 -5.59 -1.59 20.94
CA SER A 40 -6.67 -2.21 21.71
C SER A 40 -6.40 -3.65 22.13
N ALA A 41 -5.36 -4.28 21.58
CA ALA A 41 -5.01 -5.66 21.85
C ALA A 41 -4.49 -5.85 23.28
N PRO A 42 -5.04 -6.81 24.06
CA PRO A 42 -4.49 -7.20 25.36
C PRO A 42 -3.07 -7.78 25.25
N ASP A 43 -2.78 -8.48 24.14
CA ASP A 43 -1.44 -8.95 23.77
C ASP A 43 -1.13 -8.53 22.32
N PRO A 44 -0.39 -7.42 22.13
CA PRO A 44 0.01 -6.93 20.82
C PRO A 44 0.83 -7.93 20.00
N VAL A 45 1.59 -8.82 20.65
CA VAL A 45 2.47 -9.79 19.98
C VAL A 45 1.65 -10.88 19.31
N ALA A 46 0.53 -11.28 19.93
CA ALA A 46 -0.39 -12.28 19.38
C ALA A 46 -1.05 -11.83 18.05
N GLU A 47 -1.19 -10.53 17.82
CA GLU A 47 -1.83 -9.97 16.61
C GLU A 47 -0.87 -9.84 15.42
N VAL A 48 0.44 -9.81 15.66
CA VAL A 48 1.48 -9.58 14.64
C VAL A 48 1.42 -10.58 13.48
N PRO A 49 1.19 -11.90 13.67
CA PRO A 49 1.08 -12.85 12.56
C PRO A 49 -0.06 -12.52 11.58
N GLN A 50 -1.22 -12.13 12.10
CA GLN A 50 -2.37 -11.76 11.26
C GLN A 50 -2.10 -10.47 10.49
N ILE A 51 -1.51 -9.47 11.15
CA ILE A 51 -1.15 -8.20 10.53
C ILE A 51 -0.10 -8.42 9.43
N PHE A 52 0.89 -9.28 9.69
CA PHE A 52 1.90 -9.64 8.71
C PHE A 52 1.30 -10.32 7.48
N ASN A 53 0.28 -11.18 7.63
CA ASN A 53 -0.44 -11.75 6.49
C ASN A 53 -1.07 -10.67 5.61
N VAL A 54 -1.74 -9.68 6.22
CA VAL A 54 -2.34 -8.55 5.49
C VAL A 54 -1.25 -7.74 4.77
N LEU A 55 -0.20 -7.34 5.50
CA LEU A 55 0.91 -6.56 4.93
C LEU A 55 1.61 -7.31 3.80
N SER A 56 1.77 -8.63 3.91
CA SER A 56 2.41 -9.43 2.86
C SER A 56 1.65 -9.35 1.53
N SER A 57 0.31 -9.36 1.57
CA SER A 57 -0.52 -9.16 0.39
C SER A 57 -0.44 -7.74 -0.16
N PHE A 58 -0.38 -6.73 0.71
CA PHE A 58 -0.29 -5.32 0.28
C PHE A 58 1.07 -4.98 -0.34
N LEU A 59 2.14 -5.56 0.18
CA LEU A 59 3.52 -5.33 -0.24
C LEU A 59 4.00 -6.31 -1.32
N ASP A 60 3.14 -7.23 -1.77
CA ASP A 60 3.47 -8.32 -2.71
C ASP A 60 4.70 -9.14 -2.25
N LEU A 61 4.78 -9.40 -0.94
CA LEU A 61 5.89 -10.15 -0.34
C LEU A 61 5.73 -11.64 -0.58
N ARG A 62 6.73 -12.25 -1.24
CA ARG A 62 6.80 -13.72 -1.42
C ARG A 62 7.34 -14.45 -0.21
N HIS A 63 8.24 -13.81 0.54
CA HIS A 63 8.89 -14.38 1.71
C HIS A 63 9.06 -13.29 2.76
N GLY A 64 8.84 -13.65 4.02
CA GLY A 64 9.24 -12.83 5.16
C GLY A 64 9.07 -13.60 6.46
N VAL A 65 9.69 -13.08 7.50
CA VAL A 65 9.78 -13.75 8.80
C VAL A 65 9.46 -12.73 9.89
N LEU A 66 8.74 -13.19 10.91
CA LEU A 66 8.55 -12.46 12.16
C LEU A 66 9.46 -13.07 13.21
N ALA A 67 10.19 -12.23 13.93
CA ALA A 67 11.02 -12.65 15.05
C ALA A 67 10.73 -11.74 16.24
N LEU A 68 10.41 -12.34 17.38
CA LEU A 68 10.33 -11.61 18.64
C LEU A 68 11.76 -11.45 19.18
N LEU A 69 12.18 -10.21 19.35
CA LEU A 69 13.43 -9.89 20.03
C LEU A 69 13.14 -9.83 21.53
N ALA A 70 13.58 -10.85 22.27
CA ALA A 70 13.61 -10.81 23.72
C ALA A 70 15.07 -10.68 24.16
N GLU A 71 15.37 -9.75 25.08
CA GLU A 71 16.64 -9.79 25.81
C GLU A 71 16.61 -10.98 26.79
N PRO A 72 17.75 -11.68 26.98
CA PRO A 72 17.83 -12.88 27.80
C PRO A 72 17.58 -12.64 29.29
#